data_AF-C6M9H5-F1
#
_entry.id   AF-C6M9H5-F1
#
_cell.length_a   1.000
_cell.length_b   1.000
_cell.length_c   1.000
_cell.angle_alpha   90.00
_cell.angle_beta   90.00
_cell.angle_gamma   90.00
#
_symmetry.space_group_name_H-M   'P 1'
#
loop_
_entity.id
_entity.type
_entity.pdbx_description
1 polymer ?
#
loop_
_entity_poly.entity_id
_entity_poly.type
_entity_poly.pdbx_seq_one_letter_code
_entity_poly.pdbx_strand_id
1 'polypeptide(L)'
;MEIFKNFLILLVLSISILSCKQYPKRNEKIADSISTGSTYWISDEEIHTLEEKASHGDKNSSFKLYQYHMFVSLNQNLEFKWLEIAAKNGHLGLKKHMKMVLSYRMN
;
A
#
# COMPACT_ATOMS: atom_id res chain seq x y z
N MET A 1 -49.49 10.25 27.35
CA MET A 1 -48.02 10.37 27.21
C MET A 1 -47.40 9.37 26.22
N GLU A 2 -48.07 8.27 25.87
CA GLU A 2 -47.51 7.27 24.94
C GLU A 2 -47.52 7.72 23.47
N ILE A 3 -48.53 8.47 23.04
CA ILE A 3 -48.64 9.01 21.68
C ILE A 3 -47.45 9.93 21.34
N PHE A 4 -47.04 10.77 22.29
CA PHE A 4 -45.87 11.66 22.12
C PHE A 4 -44.55 10.89 22.05
N LYS A 5 -44.42 9.78 22.80
CA LYS A 5 -43.26 8.88 22.72
C LYS A 5 -43.18 8.21 21.35
N ASN A 6 -44.30 7.70 20.84
CA ASN A 6 -44.34 7.05 19.53
C ASN A 6 -44.04 8.04 18.39
N PHE A 7 -44.52 9.29 18.51
CA PHE A 7 -44.19 10.35 17.56
C PHE A 7 -42.70 10.69 17.57
N LEU A 8 -42.08 10.77 18.75
CA LEU A 8 -40.65 11.04 18.89
C LEU A 8 -39.78 9.92 18.31
N ILE A 9 -40.19 8.66 18.48
CA ILE A 9 -39.49 7.49 17.92
C ILE A 9 -39.53 7.52 16.38
N LEU A 10 -40.69 7.84 15.79
CA LEU A 10 -40.82 7.97 14.33
C LEU A 10 -39.98 9.11 13.75
N LEU A 11 -39.82 10.21 14.50
CA LEU A 11 -38.98 11.34 14.10
C LEU A 11 -37.48 10.96 14.09
N VAL A 12 -37.00 10.20 15.06
CA VAL A 12 -35.60 9.75 15.13
C VAL A 12 -35.28 8.73 14.02
N LEU A 13 -36.22 7.84 13.73
CA LEU A 13 -36.08 6.88 12.63
C LEU A 13 -36.06 7.56 11.26
N SER A 14 -36.85 8.61 11.04
CA SER A 14 -36.87 9.32 9.75
C SER A 14 -35.58 10.11 9.48
N ILE A 15 -34.96 10.68 10.52
CA ILE A 15 -33.65 11.35 10.42
C ILE A 15 -32.55 10.34 10.04
N SER A 16 -32.67 9.09 10.48
CA SER A 16 -31.70 8.02 10.19
C SER A 16 -31.75 7.54 8.72
N ILE A 17 -32.89 7.70 8.04
CA ILE A 17 -33.07 7.28 6.63
C ILE A 17 -32.54 8.35 5.66
N LEU A 18 -32.44 9.62 6.08
CA LEU A 18 -31.99 10.71 5.22
C LEU A 18 -30.45 10.83 5.09
N SER A 19 -29.68 9.97 5.77
CA SER A 19 -28.21 9.95 5.70
C SER A 19 -27.63 8.99 4.64
N CYS A 20 -28.47 8.36 3.81
CA CYS A 20 -28.00 7.72 2.58
C CYS A 20 -27.72 8.80 1.52
N LYS A 21 -26.55 9.45 1.61
CA LYS A 21 -26.00 10.20 0.48
C LYS A 21 -25.89 9.25 -0.70
N GLN A 22 -26.77 9.39 -1.67
CA GLN A 22 -26.57 8.81 -2.99
C GLN A 22 -25.42 9.59 -3.63
N TYR A 23 -24.21 9.06 -3.47
CA TYR A 23 -23.04 9.59 -4.16
C TYR A 23 -23.32 9.59 -5.67
N PRO A 24 -22.99 10.67 -6.39
CA PRO A 24 -23.28 10.75 -7.81
C PRO A 24 -22.61 9.57 -8.50
N LYS A 25 -23.40 8.85 -9.30
CA LYS A 25 -22.98 7.72 -10.12
C LYS A 25 -21.97 8.22 -11.15
N ARG A 26 -20.71 8.37 -10.75
CA ARG A 26 -19.59 8.61 -11.65
C ARG A 26 -19.46 7.33 -12.46
N ASN A 27 -19.46 7.45 -13.80
CA ASN A 27 -19.27 6.34 -14.73
C ASN A 27 -18.18 5.41 -14.21
N GLU A 28 -18.60 4.28 -13.65
CA GLU A 28 -17.76 3.31 -13.00
C GLU A 28 -17.05 2.56 -14.12
N LYS A 29 -15.87 3.05 -14.52
CA LYS A 29 -14.83 2.09 -14.89
C LYS A 29 -14.71 1.21 -13.66
N ILE A 30 -15.18 -0.02 -13.77
CA ILE A 30 -14.93 -1.07 -12.79
C ILE A 30 -13.42 -1.08 -12.62
N ALA A 31 -12.94 -0.41 -11.58
CA ALA A 31 -11.56 -0.50 -11.19
C ALA A 31 -11.48 -1.86 -10.52
N ASP A 32 -11.01 -2.86 -11.26
CA ASP A 32 -10.65 -4.15 -10.66
C ASP A 32 -9.88 -3.83 -9.40
N SER A 33 -10.38 -4.27 -8.24
CA SER A 33 -9.78 -3.95 -6.96
C SER A 33 -8.43 -4.66 -6.88
N ILE A 34 -7.37 -3.99 -7.32
CA ILE A 34 -6.00 -4.48 -7.21
C ILE A 34 -5.62 -4.37 -5.74
N SER A 35 -5.40 -5.52 -5.08
CA SER A 35 -4.81 -5.55 -3.74
C SER A 35 -3.42 -4.92 -3.80
N THR A 36 -3.02 -4.18 -2.77
CA THR A 36 -1.66 -3.62 -2.67
C THR A 36 -0.59 -4.69 -2.88
N GLY A 37 -0.83 -5.92 -2.39
CA GLY A 37 0.08 -7.05 -2.60
C GLY A 37 0.22 -7.49 -4.05
N SER A 38 -0.84 -7.42 -4.87
CA SER A 38 -0.77 -7.81 -6.28
C SER A 38 -0.09 -6.77 -7.16
N THR A 39 0.02 -5.52 -6.71
CA THR A 39 0.80 -4.47 -7.40
C THR A 39 2.30 -4.76 -7.37
N TYR A 40 2.79 -5.39 -6.29
CA TYR A 40 4.21 -5.67 -6.07
C TYR A 40 4.57 -7.13 -6.24
N TRP A 41 3.63 -7.97 -6.72
CA TRP A 41 3.88 -9.37 -6.98
C TRP A 41 4.94 -9.55 -8.08
N ILE A 42 5.82 -10.52 -7.90
CA ILE A 42 6.89 -10.90 -8.83
C ILE A 42 6.92 -12.43 -8.85
N SER A 43 7.07 -13.04 -10.03
CA SER A 43 7.27 -14.50 -10.13
C SER A 43 8.69 -14.90 -9.74
N ASP A 44 8.88 -16.17 -9.36
CA ASP A 44 10.21 -16.68 -8.99
C ASP A 44 11.26 -16.52 -10.11
N GLU A 45 10.85 -16.72 -11.37
CA GLU A 45 11.72 -16.50 -12.55
C GLU A 45 12.11 -15.03 -12.71
N GLU A 46 11.17 -14.12 -12.46
CA GLU A 46 11.44 -12.69 -12.54
C GLU A 46 12.31 -12.22 -11.36
N ILE A 47 12.16 -12.81 -10.16
CA ILE A 47 13.04 -12.54 -9.01
C ILE A 47 14.49 -12.77 -9.41
N HIS A 48 14.83 -13.94 -9.95
CA HIS A 48 16.22 -14.24 -10.35
C HIS A 48 16.78 -13.24 -11.36
N THR A 49 15.98 -12.85 -12.36
CA THR A 49 16.38 -11.86 -13.36
C THR A 49 16.63 -10.48 -12.73
N LEU A 50 15.79 -10.08 -11.78
CA LEU A 50 15.94 -8.82 -11.08
C LEU A 50 17.15 -8.84 -10.14
N GLU A 51 17.41 -9.96 -9.46
CA GLU A 51 18.56 -10.11 -8.57
C GLU A 51 19.88 -10.01 -9.34
N GLU A 52 19.95 -10.60 -10.53
CA GLU A 52 21.10 -10.47 -11.43
C GLU A 52 21.29 -9.02 -11.87
N LYS A 53 20.24 -8.33 -12.34
CA LYS A 53 20.36 -6.92 -12.74
C LYS A 53 20.75 -6.02 -11.57
N ALA A 54 20.16 -6.25 -10.41
CA ALA A 54 20.44 -5.49 -9.19
C ALA A 54 21.88 -5.70 -8.70
N SER A 55 22.45 -6.91 -8.84
CA SER A 55 23.85 -7.19 -8.50
C SER A 55 24.84 -6.46 -9.41
N HIS A 56 24.43 -6.14 -10.65
CA HIS A 56 25.16 -5.28 -11.58
C HIS A 56 24.87 -3.78 -11.39
N GLY A 57 24.18 -3.39 -10.32
CA GLY A 57 23.93 -1.99 -9.97
C GLY A 57 22.66 -1.38 -10.57
N ASP A 58 21.77 -2.17 -11.17
CA ASP A 58 20.49 -1.65 -11.66
C ASP A 58 19.59 -1.22 -10.50
N LYS A 59 19.47 0.09 -10.33
CA LYS A 59 18.71 0.71 -9.24
C LYS A 59 17.22 0.40 -9.28
N ASN A 60 16.65 0.22 -10.48
CA ASN A 60 15.23 -0.03 -10.65
C ASN A 60 14.87 -1.47 -10.23
N SER A 61 15.69 -2.44 -10.63
CA SER A 61 15.55 -3.83 -10.21
C SER A 61 15.72 -3.96 -8.70
N SER A 62 16.72 -3.29 -8.14
CA SER A 62 16.92 -3.21 -6.68
C SER A 62 15.70 -2.60 -5.98
N PHE A 63 15.11 -1.53 -6.51
CA PHE A 63 13.93 -0.91 -5.94
C PHE A 63 12.68 -1.81 -6.03
N LYS A 64 12.51 -2.54 -7.14
CA LYS A 64 11.41 -3.48 -7.33
C LYS A 64 11.51 -4.67 -6.35
N LEU A 65 12.71 -5.22 -6.15
CA LEU A 65 12.97 -6.26 -5.15
C LEU A 65 12.70 -5.76 -3.72
N TYR A 66 13.11 -4.53 -3.39
CA TYR A 66 12.77 -3.90 -2.12
C TYR A 66 11.25 -3.87 -1.88
N GLN A 67 10.46 -3.41 -2.87
CA GLN A 67 8.99 -3.35 -2.74
C GLN A 67 8.38 -4.74 -2.56
N TYR A 68 8.85 -5.74 -3.31
CA TYR A 68 8.39 -7.11 -3.17
C TYR A 68 8.66 -7.67 -1.76
N HIS A 69 9.85 -7.46 -1.22
CA HIS A 69 10.16 -7.93 0.13
C HIS A 69 9.45 -7.13 1.23
N MET A 70 9.12 -5.86 1.00
CA MET A 70 8.34 -5.05 1.94
C MET A 70 6.86 -5.42 1.97
N PHE A 71 6.24 -5.69 0.81
CA PHE A 71 4.79 -5.80 0.68
C PHE A 71 4.26 -7.21 0.41
N VAL A 72 5.10 -8.12 -0.09
CA VAL A 72 4.68 -9.47 -0.52
C VAL A 72 5.31 -10.57 0.33
N SER A 73 6.63 -10.72 0.28
CA SER A 73 7.30 -11.82 1.02
C SER A 73 7.64 -11.47 2.47
N LEU A 74 7.53 -10.19 2.85
CA LEU A 74 7.74 -9.69 4.21
C LEU A 74 9.12 -10.07 4.80
N ASN A 75 10.14 -10.23 3.94
CA ASN A 75 11.48 -10.62 4.35
C ASN A 75 12.35 -9.38 4.62
N GLN A 76 12.46 -9.00 5.89
CA GLN A 76 13.16 -7.77 6.31
C GLN A 76 14.65 -7.74 5.97
N ASN A 77 15.32 -8.89 5.93
CA ASN A 77 16.74 -8.96 5.58
C ASN A 77 16.95 -8.62 4.11
N LEU A 78 16.11 -9.19 3.24
CA LEU A 78 16.16 -8.92 1.80
C LEU A 78 15.64 -7.52 1.48
N GLU A 79 14.57 -7.07 2.14
CA GLU A 79 14.09 -5.69 2.08
C GLU A 79 15.24 -4.70 2.29
N PHE A 80 15.98 -4.86 3.39
CA PHE A 80 17.06 -3.95 3.75
C PHE A 80 18.24 -4.02 2.76
N LYS A 81 18.64 -5.23 2.36
CA LYS A 81 19.69 -5.46 1.34
C LYS A 81 19.38 -4.68 0.06
N TRP A 82 18.17 -4.83 -0.47
CA TRP A 82 17.81 -4.21 -1.75
C TRP A 82 17.57 -2.70 -1.64
N LEU A 83 17.04 -2.24 -0.50
CA LEU A 83 16.93 -0.81 -0.17
C LEU A 83 18.31 -0.12 -0.18
N GLU A 84 19.31 -0.75 0.44
CA GLU A 84 20.67 -0.22 0.49
C GLU A 84 21.30 -0.15 -0.91
N ILE A 85 21.17 -1.20 -1.72
CA ILE A 85 21.69 -1.23 -3.09
C ILE A 85 21.01 -0.16 -3.96
N ALA A 86 19.68 -0.01 -3.87
CA ALA A 86 18.94 1.01 -4.61
C ALA A 86 19.36 2.44 -4.20
N ALA A 87 19.56 2.67 -2.89
CA ALA A 87 20.01 3.96 -2.37
C ALA A 87 21.44 4.30 -2.80
N LYS A 88 22.37 3.33 -2.78
CA LYS A 88 23.76 3.49 -3.26
C LYS A 88 23.81 3.83 -4.74
N ASN A 89 23.00 3.16 -5.56
CA ASN A 89 22.97 3.35 -7.02
C ASN A 89 22.10 4.53 -7.50
N GLY A 90 21.82 5.51 -6.62
CA GLY A 90 21.32 6.82 -7.05
C GLY A 90 19.79 6.97 -7.08
N HIS A 91 19.03 6.11 -6.40
CA HIS A 91 17.62 6.38 -6.16
C HIS A 91 17.48 7.46 -5.07
N LEU A 92 17.58 8.75 -5.45
CA LEU A 92 17.66 9.90 -4.52
C LEU A 92 16.52 9.94 -3.49
N GLY A 93 15.29 9.58 -3.89
CA GLY A 93 14.14 9.48 -2.98
C GLY A 93 14.28 8.39 -1.91
N LEU A 94 15.05 7.32 -2.20
CA LEU A 94 15.24 6.20 -1.29
C LEU A 94 16.27 6.49 -0.19
N LYS A 95 17.25 7.37 -0.42
CA LYS A 95 18.21 7.75 0.62
C LYS A 95 17.53 8.36 1.84
N LYS A 96 16.50 9.19 1.61
CA LYS A 96 15.68 9.77 2.70
C LYS A 96 14.84 8.71 3.40
N HIS A 97 14.24 7.79 2.63
CA HIS A 97 13.46 6.68 3.19
C HIS A 97 14.32 5.72 4.01
N MET A 98 15.50 5.34 3.50
CA MET A 98 16.48 4.51 4.21
C MET A 98 16.94 5.15 5.52
N LYS A 99 17.22 6.46 5.52
CA LYS A 99 17.57 7.19 6.76
C LYS A 99 16.43 7.16 7.79
N MET A 100 15.18 7.24 7.33
CA MET A 100 13.99 7.12 8.19
C MET A 100 13.86 5.69 8.74
N VAL A 101 13.87 4.66 7.88
CA VAL A 101 13.72 3.25 8.27
C VAL A 101 14.80 2.84 9.27
N LEU A 102 16.06 3.24 9.04
CA LEU A 102 17.16 3.00 9.97
C LEU A 102 16.97 3.70 11.32
N SER A 103 16.43 4.92 11.33
CA SER A 103 16.16 5.65 12.56
C SER A 103 15.09 4.99 13.43
N TYR A 104 14.07 4.35 12.84
CA TYR A 104 13.05 3.62 13.59
C TYR A 104 13.51 2.26 14.08
N ARG A 105 14.50 1.65 13.42
CA ARG A 105 14.99 0.30 13.75
C ARG A 105 16.09 0.30 14.83
N MET A 106 16.68 1.45 15.16
CA MET A 106 17.73 1.61 16.19
C MET A 106 17.21 2.15 17.54
N ASN A 107 15.89 2.32 17.69
CA ASN A 107 15.21 2.60 18.97
C ASN A 107 14.51 1.35 19.47
#